data_AF-A0A8F5VME9-F1
#
_entry.id   AF-A0A8F5VME9-F1
#
_cell.length_a   1.000
_cell.length_b   1.000
_cell.length_c   1.000
_cell.angle_alpha   90.00
_cell.angle_beta   90.00
_cell.angle_gamma   90.00
#
_symmetry.space_group_name_H-M   'P 1'
#
loop_
_entity.id
_entity.type
_entity.pdbx_description
1 polymer ?
#
loop_
_entity_poly.entity_id
_entity_poly.type
_entity_poly.pdbx_seq_one_letter_code
_entity_poly.pdbx_strand_id
1 'polypeptide(L)' 'MISEAITNGTVRVDYISTRPETGGIYYKSVYAEKVTGSDEKLYVVGSGIYQ' A
#
# COMPACT_ATOMS: atom_id res chain seq x y z
N MET A 1 -6.35 3.93 -7.15
CA MET A 1 -5.66 3.21 -6.05
C MET A 1 -4.19 3.61 -5.95
N ILE A 2 -3.21 2.98 -6.62
CA ILE A 2 -1.79 3.45 -6.54
C ILE A 2 -1.59 4.79 -7.27
N SER A 3 -2.31 4.99 -8.37
CA SER A 3 -2.34 6.26 -9.11
C SER A 3 -2.69 7.47 -8.24
N GLU A 4 -3.51 7.30 -7.21
CA GLU A 4 -3.85 8.38 -6.27
C GLU A 4 -2.68 8.73 -5.36
N ALA A 5 -1.91 7.75 -4.87
CA ALA A 5 -0.68 8.02 -4.13
C ALA A 5 0.35 8.74 -5.02
N ILE A 6 0.44 8.36 -6.30
CA ILE A 6 1.33 9.03 -7.26
C ILE A 6 0.94 10.50 -7.43
N THR A 7 -0.35 10.81 -7.58
CA THR A 7 -0.83 12.17 -7.81
C THR A 7 -0.88 13.01 -6.53
N ASN A 8 -1.51 12.49 -5.47
CA ASN A 8 -1.86 13.24 -4.26
C ASN A 8 -0.83 13.09 -3.14
N GLY A 9 0.18 12.24 -3.32
CA GLY A 9 1.21 11.95 -2.33
C GLY A 9 0.84 10.81 -1.38
N THR A 10 -0.44 10.58 -1.10
CA THR A 10 -0.90 9.53 -0.19
C THR A 10 -2.20 8.88 -0.66
N VAL A 11 -2.48 7.66 -0.20
CA VAL A 11 -3.77 6.98 -0.40
C VAL A 11 -4.03 5.99 0.74
N ARG A 12 -5.31 5.85 1.11
CA ARG A 12 -5.78 4.74 1.96
C ARG A 12 -6.72 3.87 1.14
N VAL A 13 -6.53 2.56 1.18
CA VAL A 13 -7.23 1.60 0.34
C VAL A 13 -7.57 0.35 1.12
N ASP A 14 -8.82 -0.09 0.98
CA ASP A 14 -9.33 -1.35 1.54
C ASP A 14 -9.57 -2.34 0.40
N TYR A 15 -9.03 -3.56 0.52
CA TYR A 15 -9.16 -4.61 -0.48
C TYR A 15 -9.03 -6.00 0.13
N ILE A 16 -9.41 -7.02 -0.62
CA ILE A 16 -9.18 -8.42 -0.26
C ILE A 16 -7.82 -8.88 -0.75
N SER A 17 -7.05 -9.54 0.11
CA SER A 17 -5.69 -9.99 -0.20
C SER A 17 -5.38 -11.32 0.48
N THR A 18 -4.53 -12.11 -0.15
CA THR A 18 -4.01 -13.34 0.46
C THR A 18 -3.08 -12.96 1.62
N ARG A 19 -3.29 -13.56 2.80
CA ARG A 19 -2.37 -13.43 3.93
C ARG A 19 -1.23 -14.44 3.77
N PRO A 20 0.04 -14.02 3.68
CA PRO A 20 1.17 -14.92 3.37
C PRO A 20 1.33 -16.07 4.37
N GLU A 21 1.01 -15.82 5.64
CA GLU A 21 1.18 -16.79 6.72
C GLU A 21 0.16 -17.94 6.67
N THR A 22 -1.07 -17.68 6.19
CA THR A 22 -2.16 -18.66 6.23
C THR A 22 -2.62 -19.08 4.84
N GLY A 23 -2.27 -18.35 3.78
CA GLY A 23 -2.74 -18.58 2.41
C GLY A 23 -4.22 -18.26 2.17
N GLY A 24 -4.96 -17.84 3.20
CA GLY A 24 -6.37 -17.46 3.08
C GLY A 24 -6.57 -16.05 2.50
N ILE A 25 -7.78 -15.76 2.02
CA ILE A 25 -8.18 -14.43 1.54
C ILE A 25 -8.83 -13.67 2.69
N TYR A 26 -8.32 -12.47 2.98
CA TYR A 26 -8.77 -11.62 4.09
C TYR A 26 -8.98 -10.19 3.62
N TYR A 27 -9.80 -9.44 4.35
CA TYR A 27 -9.83 -7.99 4.21
C TYR A 27 -8.51 -7.39 4.69
N LYS A 28 -8.04 -6.37 3.99
CA LYS A 28 -6.80 -5.66 4.31
C LYS A 28 -6.98 -4.18 4.07
N SER A 29 -6.60 -3.39 5.07
CA SER A 29 -6.53 -1.93 4.99
C SER A 29 -5.08 -1.51 4.82
N VAL A 30 -4.76 -0.76 3.77
CA VAL A 30 -3.42 -0.26 3.45
C VAL A 30 -3.40 1.26 3.41
N TYR A 31 -2.37 1.85 4.00
CA TYR A 31 -1.96 3.22 3.75
C TYR A 31 -0.69 3.20 2.88
N ALA A 32 -0.66 4.02 1.83
CA ALA A 32 0.52 4.17 0.99
C ALA A 32 0.88 5.64 0.76
N GLU A 33 2.17 5.90 0.61
CA GLU A 33 2.75 7.23 0.50
C GLU A 33 3.81 7.27 -0.60
N LYS A 34 3.85 8.37 -1.33
CA LYS A 34 4.89 8.70 -2.30
C LYS A 34 6.08 9.31 -1.57
N VAL A 35 7.23 8.66 -1.66
CA VAL A 35 8.47 9.05 -0.98
C VAL A 35 9.61 9.15 -1.98
N THR A 36 10.60 10.00 -1.68
CA THR A 36 11.87 10.05 -2.41
C THR A 36 12.88 9.17 -1.67
N GLY A 37 13.41 8.15 -2.36
CA GLY A 37 14.44 7.28 -1.83
C GLY A 37 15.78 7.98 -1.69
N SER A 38 16.71 7.36 -0.96
CA SER A 38 18.10 7.84 -0.85
C SER A 38 18.86 7.83 -2.18
N ASP A 39 18.32 7.15 -3.19
CA ASP A 39 18.81 7.12 -4.57
C ASP A 39 18.14 8.18 -5.47
N GLU A 40 17.44 9.14 -4.85
CA GLU A 40 16.71 10.24 -5.50
C GLU A 40 15.53 9.81 -6.38
N LYS A 41 15.16 8.53 -6.37
CA LYS A 41 14.00 8.03 -7.12
C LYS A 41 12.71 8.14 -6.33
N LEU A 42 11.60 8.26 -7.05
CA LEU A 42 10.26 8.24 -6.46
C LEU A 42 9.76 6.81 -6.29
N TYR A 43 9.23 6.53 -5.11
CA TYR A 43 8.61 5.26 -4.75
C TYR A 43 7.21 5.50 -4.19
N VAL A 44 6.35 4.50 -4.30
CA VAL A 44 5.13 4.41 -3.47
C VAL A 44 5.34 3.28 -2.49
N VAL A 45 5.40 3.60 -1.20
CA VAL A 45 5.59 2.63 -0.12
C VAL A 45 4.27 2.48 0.61
N GLY A 46 3.83 1.22 0.80
CA GLY A 46 2.57 0.91 1.47
C GLY A 46 2.74 -0.05 2.63
N SER A 47 1.99 0.17 3.70
CA SER A 47 1.86 -0.73 4.84
C SER A 47 0.39 -0.92 5.19
N GLY A 48 0.03 -2.12 5.62
CA GLY A 48 -1.36 -2.41 5.95
C GLY A 48 -1.55 -3.61 6.85
N ILE A 49 -2.76 -3.70 7.37
CA ILE A 49 -3.15 -4.64 8.41
C ILE A 49 -4.25 -5.52 7.85
N TYR A 50 -4.11 -6.83 8.03
CA TYR A 50 -5.16 -7.80 7.74
C TYR A 50 -6.20 -7.76 8.85
N GLN A 51 -7.47 -7.81 8.47
CA GLN A 51 -8.61 -7.96 9.38
C GLN A 51 -9.02 -9.42 9.48
#